data_AF-A0A0G0YHP3-F1
#
_entry.id   AF-A0A0G0YHP3-F1
#
_cell.length_a   1.000
_cell.length_b   1.000
_cell.length_c   1.000
_cell.angle_alpha   90.00
_cell.angle_beta   90.00
_cell.angle_gamma   90.00
#
_symmetry.space_group_name_H-M   'P 1'
#
loop_
_entity.id
_entity.type
_entity.pdbx_description
1 polymer ?
#
loop_
_entity_poly.entity_id
_entity_poly.type
_entity_poly.pdbx_seq_one_letter_code
_entity_poly.pdbx_strand_id
1 'polypeptide(L)' 'MNEKKDILKRINYVSGQLQGIKRMIEEERDCMEVLQQLKASKSGIHGIISLFAYGELCHQKLDDEKLKRMIRTLVQS' A
#
# COMPACT_ATOMS: atom_id res chain seq x y z
N MET A 1 -1.46 -19.43 -10.64
CA MET A 1 -1.17 -18.04 -10.22
C MET A 1 -0.45 -18.13 -8.88
N ASN A 2 0.65 -17.42 -8.66
CA ASN A 2 1.48 -17.57 -7.46
C ASN A 2 1.27 -16.34 -6.57
N GLU A 3 0.42 -16.47 -5.55
CA GLU A 3 0.03 -15.39 -4.62
C GLU A 3 1.25 -14.63 -4.07
N LYS A 4 2.29 -15.37 -3.64
CA LYS A 4 3.55 -14.79 -3.17
C LYS A 4 4.18 -13.90 -4.24
N LYS A 5 4.23 -14.35 -5.49
CA LYS A 5 4.80 -13.57 -6.60
C LYS A 5 3.99 -12.31 -6.86
N ASP A 6 2.66 -12.37 -6.77
CA ASP A 6 1.79 -11.22 -7.02
C ASP A 6 1.88 -10.16 -5.91
N ILE A 7 1.96 -10.61 -4.64
CA ILE A 7 2.19 -9.72 -3.49
C ILE A 7 3.55 -9.04 -3.61
N LEU A 8 4.63 -9.80 -3.86
CA LEU A 8 5.98 -9.25 -4.01
C LEU A 8 6.06 -8.27 -5.18
N LYS A 9 5.38 -8.56 -6.30
CA LYS A 9 5.29 -7.64 -7.44
C LYS A 9 4.66 -6.31 -7.01
N ARG A 10 3.54 -6.33 -6.27
CA ARG A 10 2.87 -5.11 -5.78
C ARG A 10 3.74 -4.34 -4.79
N ILE A 11 4.43 -5.03 -3.88
CA ILE A 11 5.39 -4.41 -2.95
C ILE A 11 6.49 -3.67 -3.72
N ASN A 12 7.04 -4.28 -4.76
CA ASN A 12 8.08 -3.63 -5.58
C ASN A 12 7.57 -2.35 -6.26
N TYR A 13 6.32 -2.34 -6.75
CA TYR A 13 5.71 -1.12 -7.30
C TYR A 13 5.57 -0.02 -6.25
N VAL A 14 4.99 -0.32 -5.09
CA VAL A 14 4.81 0.67 -4.02
C VAL A 14 6.16 1.18 -3.51
N SER A 15 7.15 0.30 -3.36
CA SER A 15 8.52 0.70 -3.01
C SER A 15 9.11 1.68 -4.02
N GLY A 16 8.93 1.42 -5.32
CA GLY A 16 9.31 2.35 -6.38
C GLY A 16 8.61 3.71 -6.29
N GLN A 17 7.31 3.73 -5.96
CA GLN A 17 6.57 4.98 -5.74
C GLN A 17 7.12 5.78 -4.56
N LEU A 18 7.42 5.12 -3.43
CA LEU A 18 8.01 5.77 -2.26
C LEU A 18 9.41 6.36 -2.56
N GLN A 19 10.23 5.65 -3.34
CA GLN A 19 11.52 6.16 -3.81
C GLN A 19 11.37 7.35 -4.78
N GLY A 20 10.29 7.38 -5.57
CA GLY A 20 9.92 8.53 -6.39
C GLY A 20 9.53 9.73 -5.53
N ILE A 21 8.63 9.53 -4.57
CA ILE A 21 8.18 10.57 -3.63
C ILE A 21 9.34 11.18 -2.86
N LYS A 22 10.28 10.34 -2.37
CA LYS A 22 11.50 10.84 -1.72
C LYS A 22 12.25 11.83 -2.61
N ARG A 23 12.48 11.48 -3.87
CA ARG A 23 13.13 12.37 -4.85
C ARG A 23 12.32 13.64 -5.10
N MET A 24 10.99 13.53 -5.23
CA MET A 24 10.12 14.71 -5.40
C MET A 24 10.25 15.70 -4.24
N ILE A 25 10.44 15.21 -3.01
CA ILE A 25 10.66 16.05 -1.82
C ILE A 25 12.05 16.67 -1.85
N GLU A 26 13.09 15.89 -2.19
CA GLU A 26 14.47 16.38 -2.33
C GLU A 26 14.59 17.44 -3.45
N GLU A 27 13.78 17.33 -4.49
CA GLU A 27 13.68 18.27 -5.62
C GLU A 27 12.72 19.44 -5.35
N GLU A 28 12.15 19.55 -4.14
CA GLU A 28 11.21 20.61 -3.75
C GLU A 28 10.01 20.75 -4.70
N ARG A 29 9.48 19.63 -5.22
CA ARG A 29 8.32 19.64 -6.11
C ARG A 29 7.05 20.10 -5.40
N ASP A 30 6.05 20.47 -6.21
CA ASP A 30 4.77 20.96 -5.73
C ASP A 30 4.11 20.02 -4.71
N CYS A 31 3.60 20.61 -3.63
CA CYS A 31 3.00 19.89 -2.52
C CYS A 31 1.81 19.03 -2.97
N MET A 32 0.98 19.53 -3.89
CA MET A 32 -0.18 18.78 -4.37
C MET A 32 0.25 17.57 -5.20
N GLU A 33 1.29 17.69 -6.02
CA GLU A 33 1.87 16.55 -6.75
C GLU A 33 2.39 15.46 -5.80
N VAL A 34 3.14 15.86 -4.76
CA VAL A 34 3.66 14.93 -3.74
C VAL A 34 2.51 14.25 -2.99
N LEU A 35 1.49 15.00 -2.58
CA LEU A 35 0.29 14.45 -1.92
C LEU A 35 -0.47 13.46 -2.80
N GLN A 36 -0.58 13.73 -4.11
CA GLN A 36 -1.21 12.80 -5.05
C GLN A 36 -0.43 11.48 -5.16
N GLN A 37 0.90 11.54 -5.20
CA GLN A 37 1.72 10.32 -5.23
C GLN A 37 1.67 9.54 -3.91
N LEU A 38 1.64 10.24 -2.77
CA LEU A 38 1.41 9.63 -1.46
C LEU A 38 0.06 8.92 -1.39
N LYS A 39 -1.01 9.53 -1.91
CA LYS A 39 -2.35 8.91 -2.02
C LYS A 39 -2.34 7.67 -2.90
N ALA A 40 -1.60 7.69 -4.02
CA ALA A 40 -1.45 6.52 -4.89
C ALA A 40 -0.71 5.38 -4.16
N SER A 41 0.38 5.68 -3.47
CA SER A 41 1.16 4.72 -2.67
C SER A 41 0.31 4.09 -1.57
N LYS A 42 -0.47 4.91 -0.84
CA LYS A 42 -1.44 4.43 0.15
C LYS A 42 -2.43 3.43 -0.45
N SER A 43 -3.01 3.74 -1.61
CA SER A 43 -3.96 2.85 -2.28
C SER A 43 -3.30 1.52 -2.68
N GLY A 44 -2.04 1.55 -3.11
CA GLY A 44 -1.24 0.36 -3.37
C GLY A 44 -1.04 -0.50 -2.12
N ILE A 45 -0.71 0.13 -0.99
CA ILE A 45 -0.57 -0.55 0.32
C ILE A 45 -1.89 -1.22 0.73
N HIS A 46 -3.02 -0.53 0.60
CA HIS A 46 -4.34 -1.13 0.87
C HIS A 46 -4.57 -2.40 0.04
N GLY A 47 -4.27 -2.36 -1.25
CA GLY A 47 -4.41 -3.53 -2.13
C GLY A 47 -3.49 -4.70 -1.72
N ILE A 48 -2.28 -4.41 -1.23
CA ILE A 48 -1.37 -5.44 -0.70
C ILE A 48 -1.93 -6.05 0.57
N ILE A 49 -2.43 -5.22 1.50
CA ILE A 49 -3.02 -5.70 2.75
C ILE A 49 -4.22 -6.61 2.47
N SER A 50 -5.14 -6.19 1.60
CA SER A 50 -6.29 -7.02 1.24
C SER A 50 -5.85 -8.34 0.60
N LEU A 51 -4.92 -8.29 -0.36
CA LEU A 51 -4.44 -9.51 -1.03
C LEU A 51 -3.78 -10.49 -0.04
N PHE A 52 -2.98 -9.98 0.90
CA PHE A 52 -2.34 -10.81 1.91
C PHE A 52 -3.33 -11.34 2.96
N ALA A 53 -4.28 -10.51 3.42
CA ALA A 53 -5.22 -10.87 4.46
C ALA A 53 -6.22 -11.97 4.05
N TYR A 54 -6.59 -12.01 2.77
CA TYR A 54 -7.52 -13.00 2.21
C TYR A 54 -6.80 -14.15 1.47
N GLY A 55 -5.47 -14.13 1.44
CA GLY A 55 -4.65 -15.12 0.75
C GLY A 55 -4.21 -16.28 1.63
N GLU A 56 -3.69 -17.34 1.01
CA GLU A 56 -3.23 -18.56 1.67
C GLU A 56 -1.93 -18.34 2.47
N LEU A 57 -1.20 -17.25 2.21
CA LEU A 57 0.00 -16.89 2.98
C LEU A 57 -0.32 -16.39 4.39
N CYS A 58 -1.56 -15.95 4.64
CA CYS A 58 -2.02 -15.56 5.97
C CYS A 58 -2.79 -16.70 6.62
N HIS A 59 -2.16 -17.40 7.57
CA HIS A 59 -2.80 -18.51 8.30
C HIS A 59 -3.84 -18.06 9.34
N GLN A 60 -4.06 -16.76 9.52
CA GLN A 60 -5.04 -16.24 10.47
C GLN A 60 -6.39 -16.03 9.79
N LYS A 61 -7.48 -16.43 10.46
CA LYS A 61 -8.83 -16.02 10.08
C LYS A 61 -9.02 -14.53 10.41
N LEU A 62 -8.70 -13.68 9.44
CA LEU A 62 -9.17 -12.29 9.45
C LEU A 62 -10.62 -12.24 8.96
N ASP A 63 -11.47 -11.64 9.78
CA ASP A 63 -12.78 -11.18 9.35
C ASP A 63 -12.69 -9.72 8.87
N ASP A 64 -13.69 -9.29 8.10
CA ASP A 64 -13.72 -7.94 7.53
C ASP A 64 -13.68 -6.84 8.60
N GLU A 65 -14.22 -7.09 9.79
CA GLU A 65 -14.20 -6.11 10.88
C GLU A 65 -12.81 -5.93 11.49
N LYS A 66 -12.06 -7.01 11.67
CA LYS A 66 -10.63 -6.95 12.06
C LYS A 66 -9.80 -6.27 11.00
N LEU A 67 -10.02 -6.59 9.72
CA LEU A 67 -9.31 -5.96 8.61
C LEU A 67 -9.59 -4.45 8.58
N LYS A 68 -10.85 -4.05 8.62
CA LYS A 68 -11.26 -2.63 8.71
C LYS A 68 -10.66 -1.95 9.93
N ARG A 69 -10.55 -2.62 11.07
CA ARG A 69 -9.91 -2.07 12.27
C ARG A 69 -8.41 -1.84 12.07
N MET A 70 -7.71 -2.74 11.40
CA MET A 70 -6.28 -2.61 11.10
C MET A 70 -5.99 -1.53 10.06
N ILE A 71 -6.85 -1.38 9.05
CA ILE A 71 -6.66 -0.46 7.93
C ILE A 71 -7.18 0.96 8.25
N ARG A 72 -8.09 1.12 9.23
CA ARG A 72 -8.71 2.40 9.61
C ARG A 72 -7.72 3.52 9.95
N THR A 73 -6.48 3.19 10.27
CA THR A 73 -5.41 4.11 10.66
C THR A 73 -4.52 4.60 9.51
N LEU A 74 -4.67 4.10 8.28
CA LEU A 74 -3.83 4.50 7.13
C LEU A 74 -4.22 5.88 6.54
N VAL A 75 -4.49 6.87 7.40
CA VAL A 75 -4.83 8.28 7.11
C VAL A 75 -6.24 8.44 6.54
N GLN A 76 -7.24 8.62 7.41
CA GLN A 76 -8.63 8.87 7.00
C GLN A 76 -8.80 10.20 6.25
N SER A 77 -9.66 10.17 5.23
CA SER A 77 -10.56 11.25 4.81
C SER A 77 -11.88 10.58 4.47
#